data_AF-A0A1V3FJP2-F1
#
_entry.id   AF-A0A1V3FJP2-F1
#
_cell.length_a   1.000
_cell.length_b   1.000
_cell.length_c   1.000
_cell.angle_alpha   90.00
_cell.angle_beta   90.00
_cell.angle_gamma   90.00
#
_symmetry.space_group_name_H-M   'P 1'
#
loop_
_entity.id
_entity.type
_entity.pdbx_description
1 polymer ?
#
loop_
_entity_poly.entity_id
_entity_poly.type
_entity_poly.pdbx_seq_one_letter_code
_entity_poly.pdbx_strand_id
1 'polypeptide(L)'
;MHKPIITIAAMSVQLFDDVILEETKVYALHNGLTIHMTVSFKVCDHMLTLCERIQKQVIDDIYDMTGKEVVSVHLYVRRLVDGKNA
;
A
#
# COMPACT_ATOMS: atom_id res chain seq x y z
N MET A 1 -11.68 3.75 19.95
CA MET A 1 -12.09 3.33 18.60
C MET A 1 -11.98 4.53 17.66
N HIS A 2 -10.93 4.62 16.84
CA HIS A 2 -10.84 5.67 15.82
C HIS A 2 -11.50 5.20 14.54
N LYS A 3 -12.53 5.94 14.11
CA LYS A 3 -13.23 5.70 12.84
C LYS A 3 -12.26 6.03 11.70
N PRO A 4 -12.12 5.18 10.67
CA PRO A 4 -11.29 5.50 9.52
C PRO A 4 -11.90 6.71 8.79
N ILE A 5 -11.08 7.75 8.64
CA ILE A 5 -11.43 8.99 7.95
C ILE A 5 -10.70 8.88 6.61
N ILE A 6 -11.45 8.70 5.53
CA ILE A 6 -11.03 8.68 4.12
C ILE A 6 -10.71 7.28 3.56
N THR A 7 -11.56 6.85 2.63
CA THR A 7 -11.24 5.82 1.64
C THR A 7 -10.55 6.51 0.47
N ILE A 8 -9.25 6.28 0.29
CA ILE A 8 -8.51 6.77 -0.89
C ILE A 8 -8.58 5.66 -1.95
N ALA A 9 -9.36 5.88 -3.01
CA ALA A 9 -9.30 5.06 -4.21
C ALA A 9 -8.24 5.66 -5.13
N ALA A 10 -7.04 5.07 -5.14
CA ALA A 10 -6.01 5.40 -6.11
C ALA A 10 -6.15 4.45 -7.32
N MET A 11 -6.51 5.00 -8.47
CA MET A 11 -6.30 4.33 -9.75
C MET A 11 -4.81 4.47 -10.10
N SER A 12 -4.03 3.41 -9.90
CA SER A 12 -2.64 3.39 -10.34
C SER A 12 -2.58 3.35 -11.86
N VAL A 13 -2.03 4.41 -12.45
CA VAL A 13 -1.54 4.40 -13.83
C VAL A 13 -0.11 3.88 -13.75
N GLN A 14 0.05 2.55 -13.88
CA GLN A 14 1.31 1.83 -14.09
C GLN A 14 2.41 2.02 -13.03
N LEU A 15 2.66 1.00 -12.21
CA LEU A 15 4.02 0.77 -11.65
C LEU A 15 4.20 -0.64 -11.07
N PHE A 16 3.11 -1.36 -10.85
CA PHE A 16 3.16 -2.71 -10.30
C PHE A 16 2.17 -3.62 -11.04
N ASP A 17 2.49 -4.05 -12.26
CA ASP A 17 1.66 -4.98 -13.05
C ASP A 17 1.42 -6.33 -12.34
N ASP A 18 2.19 -6.59 -11.29
CA ASP A 18 2.13 -7.77 -10.43
C ASP A 18 1.48 -7.52 -9.06
N VAL A 19 0.92 -6.32 -8.81
CA VAL A 19 0.33 -5.97 -7.50
C VAL A 19 -1.07 -5.42 -7.69
N ILE A 20 -2.03 -6.09 -7.08
CA ILE A 20 -3.42 -5.66 -7.02
C ILE A 20 -3.65 -5.08 -5.63
N LEU A 21 -3.93 -3.78 -5.57
CA LEU A 21 -4.37 -3.12 -4.34
C LEU A 21 -5.85 -3.47 -4.09
N GLU A 22 -6.13 -4.19 -3.01
CA GLU A 22 -7.50 -4.62 -2.68
C GLU A 22 -8.20 -3.61 -1.77
N GLU A 23 -7.52 -3.21 -0.69
CA GLU A 23 -8.09 -2.33 0.32
C GLU A 23 -7.02 -1.37 0.83
N THR A 24 -7.41 -0.13 1.11
CA THR A 24 -6.55 0.84 1.81
C THR A 24 -7.35 1.55 2.89
N LYS A 25 -6.79 1.60 4.09
CA LYS A 25 -7.32 2.33 5.25
C LYS A 25 -6.27 3.32 5.72
N VAL A 26 -6.63 4.59 5.74
CA VAL A 26 -5.76 5.66 6.24
C VAL A 26 -6.30 6.15 7.58
N TYR A 27 -5.41 6.27 8.55
CA TYR A 27 -5.69 6.79 9.88
C TYR A 27 -4.83 8.03 10.11
N ALA A 28 -5.48 9.17 10.33
CA ALA A 28 -4.81 10.37 10.79
C ALA A 28 -4.71 10.32 12.32
N LEU A 29 -3.49 10.21 12.83
CA LEU A 29 -3.17 10.33 14.25
C LEU A 29 -2.49 11.69 14.50
N HIS A 30 -2.37 12.09 15.76
CA HIS A 30 -1.75 13.38 16.11
C HIS A 30 -0.32 13.58 15.58
N ASN A 31 0.39 12.47 15.28
CA ASN A 31 1.80 12.49 14.88
C ASN A 31 2.01 12.17 13.39
N GLY A 32 0.94 12.14 12.58
CA GLY A 32 1.03 11.84 11.14
C GLY A 32 0.03 10.79 10.68
N LEU A 33 0.27 10.24 9.50
CA LEU A 33 -0.60 9.25 8.85
C LEU A 33 -0.09 7.83 9.10
N THR A 34 -1.01 6.93 9.44
CA THR A 34 -0.78 5.48 9.41
C THR A 34 -1.64 4.89 8.30
N ILE A 35 -1.03 4.15 7.40
CA ILE A 35 -1.68 3.59 6.21
C ILE A 35 -1.65 2.06 6.32
N HIS A 36 -2.80 1.41 6.22
CA HIS A 36 -2.93 -0.04 6.11
C HIS A 36 -3.37 -0.38 4.69
N MET A 37 -2.63 -1.25 4.02
CA MET A 37 -2.88 -1.66 2.64
C MET A 37 -2.98 -3.17 2.58
N THR A 38 -4.04 -3.67 1.98
CA THR A 38 -4.17 -5.08 1.61
C THR A 38 -3.86 -5.20 0.13
N VAL A 39 -2.88 -6.03 -0.20
CA VAL A 39 -2.43 -6.25 -1.57
C VAL A 39 -2.42 -7.74 -1.90
N SER A 40 -2.60 -8.03 -3.18
CA SER A 40 -2.37 -9.35 -3.77
C SER A 40 -1.25 -9.24 -4.78
N PHE A 41 -0.30 -10.17 -4.71
CA PHE A 41 0.89 -10.20 -5.55
C PHE A 41 0.79 -11.35 -6.55
N LYS A 42 1.33 -11.20 -7.75
CA LYS A 42 1.79 -12.38 -8.50
C LYS A 42 3.05 -12.93 -7.80
N VAL A 43 3.18 -14.25 -7.75
CA VAL A 43 4.35 -14.91 -7.13
C VAL A 43 5.64 -14.38 -7.77
N CYS A 44 6.56 -13.86 -6.96
CA CYS A 44 7.90 -13.48 -7.38
C CYS A 44 8.94 -13.89 -6.34
N ASP A 45 10.20 -14.05 -6.74
CA ASP A 45 11.27 -14.51 -5.84
C ASP A 45 11.67 -13.47 -4.78
N HIS A 46 11.27 -12.20 -4.96
CA HIS A 46 11.75 -11.06 -4.16
C HIS A 46 10.61 -10.31 -3.46
N MET A 47 9.64 -11.05 -2.92
CA MET A 47 8.42 -10.51 -2.28
C MET A 47 8.72 -9.48 -1.17
N LEU A 48 9.69 -9.74 -0.30
CA LEU A 48 10.01 -8.83 0.81
C LEU A 48 10.55 -7.49 0.30
N THR A 49 11.50 -7.53 -0.63
CA THR A 49 12.07 -6.32 -1.26
C THR A 49 11.00 -5.53 -2.01
N LEU A 50 10.06 -6.21 -2.66
CA LEU A 50 8.92 -5.56 -3.32
C LEU A 50 8.01 -4.86 -2.29
N CYS A 51 7.69 -5.51 -1.17
CA CYS A 51 6.92 -4.90 -0.08
C CYS A 51 7.61 -3.65 0.48
N GLU A 52 8.91 -3.73 0.78
CA GLU A 52 9.68 -2.59 1.30
C GLU A 52 9.70 -1.41 0.31
N ARG A 53 9.85 -1.70 -0.99
CA ARG A 53 9.81 -0.69 -2.04
C ARG A 53 8.43 -0.03 -2.13
N ILE A 54 7.35 -0.81 -2.03
CA ILE A 54 5.99 -0.26 -2.02
C ILE A 54 5.76 0.61 -0.79
N GLN A 55 6.18 0.16 0.40
CA GLN A 55 6.07 0.95 1.63
C GLN A 55 6.76 2.31 1.46
N LYS A 56 7.99 2.30 0.96
CA LYS A 56 8.75 3.53 0.73
C LYS A 56 8.07 4.43 -0.29
N GLN A 57 7.68 3.89 -1.44
CA GLN A 57 7.01 4.67 -2.49
C GLN A 57 5.73 5.33 -1.97
N VAL A 58 4.91 4.60 -1.19
CA VAL A 58 3.68 5.14 -0.61
C VAL A 58 3.98 6.27 0.39
N ILE A 59 5.04 6.14 1.19
CA ILE A 59 5.46 7.21 2.11
C ILE A 59 5.84 8.47 1.33
N ASP A 60 6.72 8.31 0.35
CA ASP A 60 7.25 9.41 -0.47
C ASP A 60 6.11 10.09 -1.25
N ASP A 61 5.26 9.32 -1.95
CA ASP A 61 4.15 9.85 -2.75
C ASP A 61 3.13 10.62 -1.90
N ILE A 62 2.77 10.10 -0.72
CA ILE A 62 1.80 10.78 0.15
C ILE A 62 2.39 12.08 0.69
N TYR A 63 3.67 12.09 1.04
CA TYR A 63 4.34 13.31 1.46
C TYR A 63 4.39 14.33 0.33
N ASP A 64 4.80 13.93 -0.87
CA ASP A 64 4.88 14.81 -2.03
C ASP A 64 3.51 15.38 -2.44
N MET A 65 2.44 14.57 -2.35
CA MET A 65 1.09 15.00 -2.69
C MET A 65 0.42 15.87 -1.61
N THR A 66 0.73 15.65 -0.34
CA THR A 66 -0.09 16.21 0.77
C THR A 66 0.69 17.02 1.80
N GLY A 67 2.02 16.97 1.77
CA GLY A 67 2.90 17.55 2.79
C GLY A 67 2.80 16.89 4.16
N LYS A 68 2.07 15.77 4.30
CA LYS A 68 1.88 15.07 5.57
C LYS A 68 2.86 13.93 5.72
N GLU A 69 3.47 13.83 6.90
CA GLU A 69 4.33 12.70 7.23
C GLU A 69 3.50 11.42 7.43
N VAL A 70 3.98 10.33 6.81
CA VAL A 70 3.48 8.98 7.02
C VAL A 70 4.38 8.29 8.05
N VAL A 71 3.82 7.97 9.21
CA VAL A 71 4.56 7.35 10.34
C VAL A 71 4.75 5.86 10.09
N SER A 72 3.74 5.21 9.50
CA SER A 72 3.82 3.78 9.21
C SER A 72 2.94 3.36 8.04
N VAL A 73 3.44 2.38 7.27
CA VAL A 73 2.69 1.67 6.24
C VAL A 73 2.68 0.18 6.57
N HIS A 74 1.50 -0.35 6.84
CA HIS A 74 1.28 -1.77 7.10
C HIS A 74 0.75 -2.45 5.84
N LEU A 75 1.56 -3.34 5.26
CA LEU A 75 1.21 -4.09 4.06
C LEU A 75 0.79 -5.52 4.42
N TYR A 76 -0.45 -5.89 4.09
CA TYR A 76 -1.02 -7.21 4.28
C TYR A 76 -1.13 -7.91 2.94
N VAL A 77 -0.46 -9.06 2.81
CA VAL A 77 -0.48 -9.86 1.58
C VAL A 77 -1.57 -10.92 1.67
N ARG A 78 -2.59 -10.82 0.81
CA ARG A 78 -3.76 -11.71 0.88
C ARG A 78 -3.64 -12.94 -0.03
N ARG A 79 -3.16 -12.78 -1.26
CA ARG A 79 -2.97 -13.87 -2.21
C ARG A 79 -1.66 -13.73 -2.94
N LEU A 80 -0.99 -14.87 -3.10
CA LEU A 80 0.08 -15.06 -4.07
C LEU A 80 -0.56 -15.75 -5.28
N VAL A 81 -0.77 -15.00 -6.36
CA VAL A 81 -1.34 -15.53 -7.60
C VAL A 81 -0.23 -16.23 -8.36
N ASP A 82 -0.34 -17.54 -8.51
CA ASP A 82 0.62 -18.32 -9.29
C ASP A 82 0.49 -17.93 -10.76
N GLY A 83 1.57 -17.45 -11.38
CA GLY A 83 1.56 -16.86 -12.73
C GLY A 83 1.14 -17.84 -13.85
N LYS A 84 0.94 -19.12 -13.53
CA LYS A 84 0.49 -20.16 -14.45
C LYS A 84 -1.03 -20.29 -14.59
N ASN A 85 -1.82 -19.60 -13.76
CA ASN A 85 -3.29 -19.68 -13.77
C ASN A 85 -3.97 -18.30 -13.93
N ALA A 86 -3.30 -17.33 -14.57
CA ALA A 86 -3.92 -16.08 -15.02
C ALA A 86 -4.64 -16.26 -16.36
#